data_AF-A0A947WC64-F1
#
_entry.id   AF-A0A947WC64-F1
#
_cell.length_a   1.000
_cell.length_b   1.000
_cell.length_c   1.000
_cell.angle_alpha   90.00
_cell.angle_beta   90.00
_cell.angle_gamma   90.00
#
_symmetry.space_group_name_H-M   'P 1'
#
loop_
_entity.id
_entity.type
_entity.pdbx_description
1 polymer ?
#
loop_
_entity_poly.entity_id
_entity_poly.type
_entity_poly.pdbx_seq_one_letter_code
_entity_poly.pdbx_strand_id
1 'polypeptide(L)'
;VKKYGLDKIRFGDFVALLDHDNRFGRTYRQGSITIGIVVHSDCLLSGHGPGVTTLLTAGTRLIDPVLDAKANIADILGHGAFVAAKD
;
A
#
# COMPACT_ATOMS: atom_id res chain seq x y z
N VAL A 1 8.43 -10.12 -5.94
CA VAL A 1 8.87 -8.71 -6.07
C VAL A 1 8.46 -8.11 -7.42
N LYS A 2 9.10 -8.48 -8.54
CA LYS A 2 8.84 -7.87 -9.87
C LYS A 2 7.38 -7.86 -10.35
N LYS A 3 6.60 -8.91 -10.09
CA LYS A 3 5.19 -9.04 -10.54
C LYS A 3 4.31 -7.86 -10.13
N TYR A 4 4.55 -7.29 -8.95
CA TYR A 4 3.78 -6.17 -8.41
C TYR A 4 4.63 -4.91 -8.22
N GLY A 5 5.84 -4.88 -8.80
CA GLY A 5 6.75 -3.74 -8.68
C GLY A 5 7.05 -3.33 -7.24
N LEU A 6 7.09 -4.29 -6.29
CA LEU A 6 7.24 -3.99 -4.87
C LEU A 6 8.58 -3.28 -4.55
N ASP A 7 9.56 -3.45 -5.43
CA ASP A 7 10.86 -2.77 -5.43
C ASP A 7 10.78 -1.26 -5.72
N LYS A 8 9.63 -0.77 -6.21
CA LYS A 8 9.40 0.63 -6.58
C LYS A 8 8.44 1.35 -5.63
N ILE A 9 7.96 0.66 -4.60
CA ILE A 9 7.04 1.24 -3.62
C ILE A 9 7.80 2.28 -2.78
N ARG A 10 7.17 3.44 -2.58
CA ARG A 10 7.69 4.55 -1.80
C ARG A 10 6.93 4.66 -0.47
N PHE A 11 7.59 5.25 0.52
CA PHE A 11 6.90 5.75 1.71
C PHE A 11 5.76 6.68 1.29
N GLY A 12 4.59 6.49 1.89
CA GLY A 12 3.42 7.31 1.61
C GLY A 12 2.59 6.90 0.38
N ASP A 13 3.03 5.90 -0.40
CA ASP A 13 2.24 5.41 -1.53
C ASP A 13 0.93 4.78 -1.03
N PHE A 14 -0.15 5.04 -1.77
CA PHE A 14 -1.42 4.35 -1.60
C PHE A 14 -1.34 2.99 -2.30
N VAL A 15 -1.80 1.95 -1.62
CA VAL A 15 -1.80 0.58 -2.13
C VAL A 15 -3.15 -0.09 -1.91
N ALA A 16 -3.53 -0.95 -2.85
CA ALA A 16 -4.70 -1.81 -2.73
C ALA A 16 -4.27 -3.24 -2.36
N LEU A 17 -4.80 -3.73 -1.24
CA LEU A 17 -4.65 -5.10 -0.77
C LEU A 17 -5.91 -5.88 -1.15
N LEU A 18 -5.77 -6.76 -2.13
CA LEU A 18 -6.87 -7.60 -2.62
C LEU A 18 -7.16 -8.74 -1.64
N ASP A 19 -8.43 -9.07 -1.49
CA ASP A 19 -8.94 -10.17 -0.65
C ASP A 19 -8.51 -10.07 0.82
N HIS A 20 -8.24 -8.85 1.30
CA HIS A 20 -7.89 -8.54 2.68
C HIS A 20 -8.96 -7.65 3.34
N ASP A 21 -9.65 -8.19 4.35
CA ASP A 21 -10.66 -7.48 5.15
C ASP A 21 -10.04 -7.03 6.47
N ASN A 22 -10.06 -5.72 6.71
CA ASN A 22 -9.42 -5.08 7.86
C ASN A 22 -10.43 -4.45 8.84
N ARG A 23 -11.74 -4.78 8.76
CA ARG A 23 -12.79 -4.11 9.58
C ARG A 23 -12.60 -4.26 11.09
N PHE A 24 -12.18 -5.43 11.56
CA PHE A 24 -12.01 -5.73 12.99
C PHE A 24 -10.66 -6.38 13.34
N GLY A 25 -9.87 -6.70 12.32
CA GLY A 25 -8.63 -7.44 12.41
C GLY A 25 -8.14 -7.73 11.00
N ARG A 26 -6.94 -8.27 10.86
CA ARG A 26 -6.35 -8.57 9.55
C ARG A 26 -6.75 -9.98 9.14
N THR A 27 -7.53 -10.13 8.08
CA THR A 27 -8.03 -11.45 7.67
C THR A 27 -8.15 -11.53 6.16
N TYR A 28 -7.77 -12.69 5.62
CA TYR A 28 -8.08 -13.04 4.24
C TYR A 28 -9.57 -13.30 4.10
N ARG A 29 -10.22 -12.61 3.15
CA ARG A 29 -11.61 -12.83 2.77
C ARG A 29 -11.72 -12.60 1.27
N GLN A 30 -11.97 -13.66 0.52
CA GLN A 30 -12.10 -13.54 -0.93
C GLN A 30 -13.19 -12.53 -1.31
N GLY A 31 -12.85 -11.62 -2.22
CA GLY A 31 -13.72 -10.54 -2.67
C GLY A 31 -13.70 -9.28 -1.79
N SER A 32 -12.99 -9.26 -0.66
CA SER A 32 -12.76 -8.04 0.10
C SER A 32 -11.66 -7.19 -0.53
N ILE A 33 -11.56 -5.95 -0.11
CA ILE A 33 -10.50 -5.04 -0.53
C ILE A 33 -10.17 -4.06 0.59
N THR A 34 -8.88 -3.77 0.74
CA THR A 34 -8.37 -2.75 1.66
C THR A 34 -7.48 -1.77 0.91
N ILE A 35 -7.67 -0.47 1.15
CA ILE A 35 -6.74 0.58 0.75
C ILE A 35 -5.91 0.96 1.97
N GLY A 36 -4.60 1.06 1.80
CA GLY A 36 -3.69 1.50 2.84
C GLY A 36 -2.56 2.37 2.33
N ILE A 37 -1.79 2.90 3.26
CA ILE A 37 -0.64 3.78 3.01
C ILE A 37 0.62 3.08 3.52
N VAL A 38 1.70 3.13 2.75
CA VAL A 38 3.00 2.55 3.11
C VAL A 38 3.69 3.42 4.17
N VAL A 39 4.05 2.82 5.32
CA VAL A 39 4.56 3.55 6.50
C VAL A 39 5.95 3.14 6.98
N HIS A 40 6.48 1.98 6.55
CA HIS A 40 7.85 1.60 6.85
C HIS A 40 8.55 0.89 5.69
N SER A 41 9.88 0.89 5.70
CA SER A 41 10.73 0.30 4.65
C SER A 41 10.64 -1.23 4.60
N ASP A 42 11.34 -1.81 3.63
CA ASP A 42 11.62 -3.23 3.56
C ASP A 42 12.40 -3.73 4.79
N CYS A 43 12.34 -5.05 4.99
CA CYS A 43 12.99 -5.74 6.09
C CYS A 43 13.56 -7.05 5.55
N LEU A 44 14.75 -7.42 6.02
CA LEU A 44 15.46 -8.63 5.57
C LEU A 44 14.88 -9.93 6.16
N LEU A 45 14.02 -9.82 7.16
CA LEU A 45 13.44 -10.98 7.85
C LEU A 45 12.29 -11.58 7.03
N SER A 46 12.28 -12.90 6.93
CA SER A 46 11.22 -13.64 6.24
C SER A 46 9.85 -13.33 6.86
N GLY A 47 8.85 -13.07 6.01
CA GLY A 47 7.51 -12.66 6.45
C GLY A 47 7.36 -11.17 6.75
N HIS A 48 8.45 -10.38 6.72
CA HIS A 48 8.41 -8.93 6.80
C HIS A 48 8.56 -8.28 5.42
N GLY A 49 8.25 -6.98 5.34
CA GLY A 49 8.33 -6.16 4.14
C GLY A 49 7.81 -4.76 4.44
N PRO A 50 7.58 -3.91 3.43
CA PRO A 50 7.01 -2.59 3.63
C PRO A 50 5.69 -2.67 4.39
N GLY A 51 5.59 -1.93 5.50
CA GLY A 51 4.39 -1.92 6.32
C GLY A 51 3.31 -1.04 5.74
N VAL A 52 2.05 -1.46 5.89
CA VAL A 52 0.89 -0.74 5.39
C VAL A 52 -0.07 -0.44 6.53
N THR A 53 -0.43 0.83 6.67
CA THR A 53 -1.51 1.29 7.56
C THR A 53 -2.82 1.32 6.79
N THR A 54 -3.84 0.62 7.28
CA THR A 54 -5.19 0.63 6.71
C THR A 54 -5.80 2.03 6.74
N LEU A 55 -6.35 2.47 5.60
CA LEU A 55 -7.13 3.70 5.51
C LEU A 55 -8.62 3.39 5.28
N LEU A 56 -8.93 2.53 4.31
CA LEU A 56 -10.29 2.13 3.96
C LEU A 56 -10.35 0.61 3.78
N THR A 57 -11.48 -0.01 4.09
CA THR A 57 -11.66 -1.45 3.89
C THR A 57 -13.13 -1.77 3.66
N ALA A 58 -13.38 -2.73 2.77
CA ALA A 58 -14.70 -3.26 2.48
C ALA A 58 -14.64 -4.79 2.46
N GLY A 59 -15.59 -5.45 3.11
CA GLY A 59 -15.70 -6.92 3.11
C GLY A 59 -16.16 -7.52 1.77
N THR A 60 -16.33 -6.69 0.75
CA THR A 60 -16.79 -6.95 -0.62
C THR A 60 -16.10 -5.98 -1.59
N ARG A 61 -16.24 -6.15 -2.91
CA ARG A 61 -15.62 -5.30 -3.95
C ARG A 61 -16.35 -3.97 -4.18
N LEU A 62 -16.68 -3.26 -3.09
CA LEU A 62 -17.32 -1.94 -3.16
C LEU A 62 -16.34 -0.81 -3.49
N ILE A 63 -15.04 -1.05 -3.30
CA ILE A 63 -13.99 -0.09 -3.62
C ILE A 63 -13.33 -0.55 -4.92
N ASP A 64 -13.27 0.33 -5.91
CA ASP A 64 -12.56 0.11 -7.17
C ASP A 64 -11.26 0.94 -7.19
N PRO A 65 -10.08 0.31 -7.03
CA PRO A 65 -8.82 1.04 -6.98
C PRO A 65 -8.38 1.47 -8.38
N VAL A 66 -8.06 2.76 -8.54
CA VAL A 66 -7.49 3.31 -9.77
C VAL A 66 -5.98 3.47 -9.59
N LEU A 67 -5.19 3.00 -10.56
CA LEU A 67 -3.74 3.18 -10.56
C LEU A 67 -3.38 4.61 -10.99
N ASP A 68 -2.61 5.31 -10.16
CA ASP A 68 -2.08 6.63 -10.44
C ASP A 68 -0.63 6.72 -9.93
N ALA A 69 0.28 7.19 -10.79
CA ALA A 69 1.69 7.38 -10.44
C ALA A 69 1.91 8.45 -9.35
N LYS A 70 0.94 9.34 -9.14
CA LYS A 70 0.94 10.38 -8.10
C LYS A 70 0.14 9.98 -6.85
N ALA A 71 -0.29 8.72 -6.74
CA ALA A 71 -1.00 8.21 -5.56
C ALA A 71 -0.06 8.06 -4.35
N ASN A 72 0.40 9.19 -3.82
CA ASN A 72 1.26 9.29 -2.64
C ASN A 72 0.89 10.52 -1.83
N ILE A 73 0.88 10.39 -0.51
CA ILE A 73 0.53 11.51 0.38
C ILE A 73 1.44 12.73 0.21
N ALA A 74 2.72 12.54 -0.12
CA ALA A 74 3.65 13.63 -0.36
C ALA A 74 3.33 14.40 -1.64
N ASP A 75 2.93 13.68 -2.69
CA ASP A 75 2.49 14.26 -3.96
C ASP A 75 1.16 15.02 -3.79
N ILE A 76 0.23 14.52 -2.97
CA ILE A 76 -1.09 15.12 -2.71
C ILE A 76 -1.00 16.34 -1.77
N LEU A 77 -0.26 16.22 -0.67
CA LEU A 77 -0.15 17.26 0.36
C LEU A 77 0.94 18.29 0.06
N GLY A 78 1.83 18.03 -0.90
CA GLY A 78 2.97 18.89 -1.20
C GLY A 78 4.05 18.88 -0.09
N HIS A 79 4.12 17.80 0.70
CA HIS A 79 5.02 17.68 1.84
C HIS A 79 5.74 16.33 1.83
N GLY A 80 7.06 16.33 1.70
CA GLY A 80 7.88 15.11 1.74
C GLY A 80 9.32 15.37 1.30
N ALA A 81 10.22 14.46 1.64
CA ALA A 81 11.60 14.47 1.17
C ALA A 81 11.75 13.45 0.04
N PHE A 82 12.15 13.93 -1.14
CA PHE A 82 12.48 13.07 -2.26
C PHE A 82 13.99 12.99 -2.38
N VAL A 83 14.52 11.78 -2.42
CA VAL A 83 15.93 11.54 -2.71
C VAL A 83 16.02 11.09 -4.16
N ALA A 84 16.99 11.60 -4.91
CA ALA A 84 17.26 11.09 -6.25
C ALA A 84 17.49 9.58 -6.19
N ALA A 85 16.97 8.85 -7.17
CA ALA A 85 17.24 7.42 -7.28
C ALA A 85 18.76 7.21 -7.34
N LYS A 86 19.28 6.30 -6.52
CA LYS A 86 20.66 5.84 -6.67
C LYS A 86 20.71 4.95 -7.91
N ASP A 87 21.65 5.25 -8.81
CA ASP A 87 21.95 4.45 -10.00
C ASP A 87 22.29 2.99 -9.65
#